data_AF-A0AA38NWE5-F1
#
_entry.id   AF-A0AA38NWE5-F1
#
_cell.length_a   1.000
_cell.length_b   1.000
_cell.length_c   1.000
_cell.angle_alpha   90.00
_cell.angle_beta   90.00
_cell.angle_gamma   90.00
#
_symmetry.space_group_name_H-M   'P 1'
#
loop_
_entity.id
_entity.type
_entity.pdbx_description
1 polymer ?
#
loop_
_entity_poly.entity_id
_entity_poly.type
_entity_poly.pdbx_seq_one_letter_code
_entity_poly.pdbx_strand_id
1 'polypeptide(L)'
;MMRRPGDPGILFTASPKNELSLDKCSVFVKKESNDEPWNYMGEYKILPKGEIGGTGQGNRWYEQLPAKIQKIVEREILRNAKHRDYRERIAKRLGVKTSRLTIDNIGKAMIRGDEVINIFLLECIGYDDYFANDILKHSKSNNQTGQNSNGEETP
;
A
#
# COMPACT_ATOMS: atom_id res chain seq x y z
N MET A 1 5.10 1.45 -3.33
CA MET A 1 3.83 1.51 -4.06
C MET A 1 4.03 0.72 -5.35
N MET A 2 3.21 -0.30 -5.58
CA MET A 2 3.30 -1.15 -6.78
C MET A 2 3.02 -0.32 -8.03
N ARG A 3 3.84 -0.46 -9.07
CA ARG A 3 3.76 0.37 -10.28
C ARG A 3 3.21 -0.39 -11.49
N ARG A 4 3.41 -1.71 -11.53
CA ARG A 4 2.94 -2.62 -12.58
C ARG A 4 2.40 -3.91 -11.95
N PRO A 5 1.51 -4.63 -12.65
CA PRO A 5 1.10 -5.97 -12.25
C PRO A 5 2.33 -6.85 -11.97
N GLY A 6 2.30 -7.58 -10.86
CA GLY A 6 3.36 -8.50 -10.44
C GLY A 6 4.61 -7.87 -9.82
N ASP A 7 4.70 -6.53 -9.75
CA ASP A 7 5.77 -5.89 -8.99
C ASP A 7 5.65 -6.24 -7.51
N PRO A 8 6.77 -6.46 -6.79
CA PRO A 8 6.74 -6.58 -5.33
C PRO A 8 6.18 -5.30 -4.70
N GLY A 9 5.41 -5.48 -3.64
CA GLY A 9 4.69 -4.41 -2.95
C GLY A 9 5.13 -4.22 -1.50
N ILE A 10 4.81 -3.06 -0.94
CA ILE A 10 4.88 -2.83 0.51
C ILE A 10 3.48 -2.43 0.94
N LEU A 11 2.95 -3.15 1.93
CA LEU A 11 1.66 -2.90 2.55
C LEU A 11 1.89 -2.34 3.95
N PHE A 12 1.30 -1.19 4.22
CA PHE A 12 1.23 -0.58 5.55
C PHE A 12 -0.16 -0.80 6.11
N THR A 13 -0.26 -1.23 7.36
CA THR A 13 -1.55 -1.45 8.01
C THR A 13 -1.49 -1.11 9.48
N ALA A 14 -2.53 -0.42 9.95
CA ALA A 14 -2.74 -0.13 11.36
C ALA A 14 -3.61 -1.20 12.06
N SER A 15 -3.83 -2.36 11.42
CA SER A 15 -4.54 -3.49 12.03
C SER A 15 -3.59 -4.29 12.93
N PRO A 16 -4.04 -4.86 14.06
CA PRO A 16 -3.20 -5.66 14.95
C PRO A 16 -2.47 -6.81 14.22
N LYS A 17 -1.27 -7.17 14.70
CA LYS A 17 -0.34 -8.12 14.08
C LYS A 17 -0.95 -9.47 13.67
N ASN A 18 -2.04 -9.89 14.33
CA ASN A 18 -2.54 -11.26 14.27
C ASN A 18 -3.66 -11.49 13.25
N GLU A 19 -4.14 -10.46 12.55
CA GLU A 19 -5.33 -10.59 11.69
C GLU A 19 -5.00 -10.73 10.19
N LEU A 20 -3.77 -10.45 9.77
CA LEU A 20 -3.35 -10.55 8.36
C LEU A 20 -2.51 -11.81 8.11
N SER A 21 -2.99 -12.94 8.61
CA SER A 21 -2.47 -14.26 8.22
C SER A 21 -3.08 -14.65 6.87
N LEU A 22 -2.58 -14.05 5.78
CA LEU A 22 -2.99 -14.41 4.43
C LEU A 22 -1.86 -15.17 3.75
N ASP A 23 -2.00 -16.49 3.65
CA ASP A 23 -1.09 -17.35 2.88
C ASP A 23 -1.06 -16.94 1.40
N LYS A 24 -2.18 -16.41 0.91
CA LYS A 24 -2.39 -15.89 -0.44
C LYS A 24 -3.49 -14.82 -0.43
N CYS A 25 -3.29 -13.74 -1.18
CA CYS A 25 -4.30 -12.71 -1.40
C CYS A 25 -4.28 -12.14 -2.82
N SER A 26 -5.47 -11.88 -3.36
CA SER A 26 -5.65 -11.15 -4.61
C SER A 26 -5.55 -9.64 -4.35
N VAL A 27 -4.66 -8.93 -5.06
CA VAL A 27 -4.46 -7.49 -4.87
C VAL A 27 -5.16 -6.70 -5.97
N PHE A 28 -6.02 -5.75 -5.58
CA PHE A 28 -6.66 -4.79 -6.48
C PHE A 28 -6.27 -3.37 -6.09
N VAL A 29 -5.84 -2.56 -7.06
CA VAL A 29 -5.42 -1.17 -6.86
C VAL A 29 -6.42 -0.22 -7.52
N LYS A 30 -6.91 0.74 -6.74
CA LYS A 30 -7.81 1.77 -7.26
C LYS A 30 -7.01 2.80 -8.07
N LYS A 31 -7.38 3.06 -9.33
CA LYS A 31 -6.86 4.22 -10.09
C LYS A 31 -7.72 5.46 -9.79
N GLU A 32 -7.11 6.63 -9.81
CA GLU A 32 -7.83 7.91 -9.66
C GLU A 32 -8.59 8.33 -10.93
N SER A 33 -8.42 7.62 -12.05
CA SER A 33 -9.15 7.86 -13.31
C SER A 33 -10.56 7.27 -13.27
N ASN A 34 -11.51 7.93 -13.96
CA ASN A 34 -12.93 7.55 -13.96
C ASN A 34 -13.29 6.26 -14.71
N ASP A 35 -12.49 5.83 -15.70
CA ASP A 35 -12.95 4.80 -16.65
C ASP A 35 -12.82 3.37 -16.15
N GLU A 36 -11.85 3.08 -15.27
CA GLU A 36 -11.73 1.77 -14.61
C GLU A 36 -11.27 1.97 -13.17
N PRO A 37 -12.16 1.83 -12.18
CA PRO A 37 -11.83 2.20 -10.82
C PRO A 37 -10.79 1.26 -10.23
N TRP A 38 -10.73 -0.03 -10.62
CA TRP A 38 -9.89 -1.04 -9.97
C TRP A 38 -9.09 -1.84 -10.99
N ASN A 39 -7.79 -2.02 -10.71
CA ASN A 39 -6.90 -2.86 -11.51
C ASN A 39 -6.47 -4.03 -10.65
N TYR A 40 -6.70 -5.24 -11.15
CA TYR A 40 -6.12 -6.43 -10.57
C TYR A 40 -4.60 -6.45 -10.80
N MET A 41 -3.84 -6.72 -9.75
CA MET A 41 -2.37 -6.67 -9.75
C MET A 41 -1.72 -8.05 -9.64
N GLY A 42 -2.52 -9.09 -9.42
CA GLY A 42 -2.06 -10.47 -9.24
C GLY A 42 -2.36 -11.03 -7.85
N GLU A 43 -1.90 -12.26 -7.67
CA GLU A 43 -1.90 -13.01 -6.42
C GLU A 43 -0.60 -12.76 -5.67
N TYR A 44 -0.70 -12.45 -4.38
CA TYR A 44 0.43 -12.12 -3.53
C TYR A 44 0.48 -12.96 -2.27
N LYS A 45 1.70 -13.22 -1.80
CA LYS A 45 1.97 -13.71 -0.45
C LYS A 45 2.34 -12.52 0.44
N ILE A 46 1.76 -12.49 1.64
CA ILE A 46 2.06 -11.46 2.63
C ILE A 46 3.14 -11.97 3.57
N LEU A 47 4.26 -11.26 3.63
CA LEU A 47 5.38 -11.59 4.51
C LEU A 47 5.53 -10.50 5.59
N PRO A 48 5.43 -10.83 6.89
CA PRO A 48 5.67 -9.87 7.95
C PRO A 48 7.14 -9.43 7.88
N LYS A 49 7.37 -8.12 7.67
CA LYS A 49 8.73 -7.59 7.53
C LYS A 49 9.18 -6.80 8.74
N GLY A 50 8.25 -6.22 9.48
CA GLY A 50 8.53 -5.44 10.67
C GLY A 50 7.41 -4.46 10.96
N GLU A 51 7.71 -3.51 11.84
CA GLU A 51 6.71 -2.65 12.45
C GLU A 51 7.24 -1.25 12.66
N ILE A 52 6.38 -0.27 12.41
CA ILE A 52 6.55 1.15 12.66
C ILE A 52 5.83 1.44 13.97
N GLY A 53 6.53 1.31 15.09
CA GLY A 53 5.95 1.56 16.41
C GLY A 53 6.89 1.11 17.54
N GLY A 54 6.83 1.81 18.66
CA GLY A 54 7.81 1.68 19.74
C GLY A 54 7.56 0.54 20.71
N THR A 55 8.37 -0.51 20.65
CA THR A 55 8.75 -1.26 21.86
C THR A 55 10.25 -1.53 21.81
N GLY A 56 11.05 -0.49 22.10
CA GLY A 56 12.49 -0.59 22.24
C GLY A 56 13.05 0.67 22.89
N GLN A 57 13.91 0.51 23.91
CA GLN A 57 14.70 1.59 24.50
C GLN A 57 15.58 2.22 23.40
N GLY A 58 15.12 3.31 22.78
CA GLY A 58 15.85 3.99 21.70
C GLY A 58 14.98 4.65 20.62
N ASN A 59 13.78 5.14 20.99
CA ASN A 59 12.76 5.68 20.06
C ASN A 59 13.18 6.98 19.36
N ARG A 60 14.06 6.86 18.37
CA ARG A 60 14.32 7.84 17.32
C ARG A 60 14.42 7.19 15.94
N TRP A 61 13.96 5.95 15.78
CA TRP A 61 14.06 5.26 14.48
C TRP A 61 13.36 6.06 13.36
N TYR A 62 12.26 6.76 13.68
CA TYR A 62 11.63 7.73 12.77
C TYR A 62 12.61 8.86 12.39
N GLU A 63 13.30 9.44 13.36
CA GLU A 63 14.31 10.48 13.14
C GLU A 63 15.56 9.96 12.39
N GLN A 64 15.82 8.64 12.44
CA GLN A 64 16.89 7.97 11.69
C GLN A 64 16.49 7.64 10.24
N LEU A 65 15.20 7.67 9.91
CA LEU A 65 14.75 7.48 8.54
C LEU A 65 15.23 8.64 7.66
N PRO A 66 15.58 8.40 6.38
CA PRO A 66 15.79 9.48 5.44
C PRO A 66 14.56 10.39 5.37
N ALA A 67 14.76 11.71 5.26
CA ALA A 67 13.68 12.70 5.27
C ALA A 67 12.57 12.42 4.23
N LYS A 68 12.93 11.81 3.08
CA LYS A 68 11.97 11.38 2.06
C LYS A 68 11.01 10.30 2.59
N ILE A 69 11.51 9.36 3.38
CA ILE A 69 10.72 8.26 3.96
C ILE A 69 9.88 8.79 5.13
N GLN A 70 10.44 9.68 5.96
CA GLN A 70 9.69 10.39 7.01
C GLN A 70 8.43 11.06 6.44
N LYS A 71 8.57 11.85 5.37
CA LYS A 71 7.44 12.49 4.68
C LYS A 71 6.39 11.51 4.15
N ILE A 72 6.80 10.32 3.71
CA ILE A 72 5.88 9.27 3.26
C ILE A 72 5.10 8.72 4.46
N VAL A 73 5.79 8.43 5.56
CA VAL A 73 5.19 7.94 6.80
C VAL A 73 4.23 8.98 7.40
N GLU A 74 4.64 10.25 7.49
CA GLU A 74 3.79 11.37 7.90
C GLU A 74 2.51 11.46 7.07
N ARG A 75 2.63 11.38 5.74
CA ARG A 75 1.48 11.40 4.84
C ARG A 75 0.53 10.23 5.12
N GLU A 76 1.07 9.06 5.38
CA GLU A 76 0.29 7.86 5.66
C GLU A 76 -0.38 7.93 7.04
N ILE A 77 0.29 8.48 8.05
CA ILE A 77 -0.30 8.78 9.36
C ILE A 77 -1.47 9.76 9.19
N LEU A 78 -1.28 10.84 8.43
CA LEU A 78 -2.33 11.82 8.17
C LEU A 78 -3.51 11.24 7.39
N ARG A 79 -3.25 10.33 6.45
CA ARG A 79 -4.29 9.59 5.73
C ARG A 79 -5.09 8.71 6.70
N ASN A 80 -4.41 7.88 7.49
CA ASN A 80 -5.04 7.00 8.47
C ASN A 80 -5.80 7.76 9.56
N ALA A 81 -5.29 8.92 9.99
CA ALA A 81 -5.95 9.80 10.96
C ALA A 81 -7.35 10.30 10.52
N LYS A 82 -7.69 10.18 9.23
CA LYS A 82 -9.04 10.49 8.71
C LYS A 82 -10.02 9.32 8.86
N HIS A 83 -9.54 8.10 9.03
CA HIS A 83 -10.40 6.93 9.19
C HIS A 83 -10.99 6.85 10.59
N ARG A 84 -12.32 6.70 10.66
CA ARG A 84 -13.08 6.68 11.92
C ARG A 84 -12.58 5.60 12.88
N ASP A 85 -12.45 4.37 12.40
CA ASP A 85 -12.05 3.22 13.24
C ASP A 85 -10.64 3.41 13.81
N TYR A 86 -9.73 3.97 13.01
CA TYR A 86 -8.38 4.29 13.46
C TYR A 86 -8.40 5.33 14.60
N ARG A 87 -9.19 6.40 14.45
CA ARG A 87 -9.36 7.40 15.51
C ARG A 87 -9.99 6.81 16.77
N GLU A 88 -11.00 5.95 16.64
CA GLU A 88 -11.67 5.32 17.78
C GLU A 88 -10.73 4.39 18.56
N ARG A 89 -9.87 3.62 17.87
CA ARG A 89 -8.84 2.78 18.52
C ARG A 89 -7.85 3.61 19.32
N ILE A 90 -7.31 4.67 18.71
CA ILE A 90 -6.36 5.57 19.38
C ILE A 90 -7.02 6.27 20.57
N ALA A 91 -8.23 6.79 20.37
CA ALA A 91 -8.97 7.49 21.42
C ALA A 91 -9.23 6.56 22.62
N LYS A 92 -9.63 5.31 22.37
CA LYS A 92 -9.81 4.28 23.40
C LYS A 92 -8.51 3.97 24.14
N ARG A 93 -7.38 3.80 23.43
CA ARG A 93 -6.07 3.54 24.05
C ARG A 93 -5.57 4.71 24.90
N LEU A 94 -5.74 5.94 24.41
CA LEU A 94 -5.34 7.15 25.11
C LEU A 94 -6.32 7.56 26.23
N GLY A 95 -7.46 6.90 26.37
CA GLY A 95 -8.50 7.26 27.35
C GLY A 95 -9.15 8.62 27.07
N VAL A 96 -9.18 9.07 25.81
CA VAL A 96 -9.76 10.35 25.38
C VAL A 96 -10.99 10.15 24.50
N LYS A 97 -11.87 11.14 24.41
CA LYS A 97 -13.00 11.10 23.45
C LYS A 97 -12.49 11.29 22.02
N THR A 98 -13.02 10.54 21.05
CA THR A 98 -12.63 10.61 19.62
C THR A 98 -12.75 12.02 19.03
N SER A 99 -13.71 12.82 19.50
CA SER A 99 -13.91 14.22 19.10
C SER A 99 -12.81 15.17 19.56
N ARG A 100 -12.04 14.79 20.59
CA ARG A 100 -10.89 15.55 21.12
C ARG A 100 -9.55 15.06 20.59
N LEU A 101 -9.55 14.04 19.74
CA LEU A 101 -8.32 13.47 19.19
C LEU A 101 -7.70 14.42 18.16
N THR A 102 -6.52 14.95 18.47
CA THR A 102 -5.74 15.80 17.56
C THR A 102 -4.67 14.99 16.81
N ILE A 103 -4.15 15.55 15.71
CA ILE A 103 -3.02 14.95 14.97
C ILE A 103 -1.79 14.80 15.87
N ASP A 104 -1.55 15.77 16.76
CA ASP A 104 -0.47 15.70 17.75
C ASP A 104 -0.64 14.52 18.72
N ASN A 105 -1.87 14.21 19.15
CA ASN A 105 -2.11 13.02 19.97
C ASN A 105 -1.82 11.72 19.23
N ILE A 106 -2.17 11.65 17.95
CA ILE A 106 -1.88 10.49 17.08
C ILE A 106 -0.36 10.35 16.87
N GLY A 107 0.34 11.45 16.58
CA GLY A 107 1.79 11.46 16.45
C GLY A 107 2.49 11.04 17.75
N LYS A 108 2.05 11.56 18.89
CA LYS A 108 2.56 11.17 20.21
C LYS A 108 2.28 9.70 20.54
N ALA A 109 1.10 9.17 20.20
CA ALA A 109 0.79 7.75 20.39
C ALA A 109 1.74 6.85 19.56
N MET A 110 2.01 7.23 18.31
CA MET A 110 2.98 6.52 17.46
C MET A 110 4.41 6.59 18.01
N ILE A 111 4.85 7.76 18.48
CA ILE A 111 6.19 7.96 19.08
C ILE A 111 6.35 7.16 20.38
N ARG A 112 5.29 7.08 21.19
CA ARG A 112 5.28 6.29 22.43
C ARG A 112 5.20 4.78 22.18
N GLY A 113 4.79 4.38 20.98
CA GLY A 113 4.52 2.99 20.64
C GLY A 113 3.17 2.47 21.14
N ASP A 114 2.30 3.38 21.58
CA ASP A 114 0.89 3.09 21.86
C ASP A 114 0.14 2.74 20.56
N GLU A 115 0.72 3.05 19.40
CA GLU A 115 0.28 2.62 18.09
C GLU A 115 1.43 2.09 17.25
N VAL A 116 1.10 1.15 16.37
CA VAL A 116 2.03 0.48 15.47
C VAL A 116 1.42 0.41 14.07
N ILE A 117 2.18 0.81 13.06
CA ILE A 117 1.88 0.49 11.66
C ILE A 117 2.72 -0.73 11.29
N ASN A 118 2.08 -1.85 11.03
CA ASN A 118 2.75 -3.04 10.54
C ASN A 118 3.20 -2.83 9.09
N ILE A 119 4.42 -3.27 8.77
CA ILE A 119 4.97 -3.31 7.42
C ILE A 119 4.97 -4.76 6.96
N PHE A 120 4.27 -5.01 5.87
CA PHE A 120 4.28 -6.28 5.17
C PHE A 120 4.93 -6.12 3.80
N LEU A 121 5.78 -7.08 3.44
CA LEU A 121 6.27 -7.24 2.08
C LEU A 121 5.24 -8.09 1.32
N LEU A 122 4.88 -7.64 0.12
CA LEU A 122 4.03 -8.38 -0.79
C LEU A 122 4.90 -8.98 -1.89
N GLU A 123 4.92 -10.30 -1.96
CA GLU A 123 5.61 -11.06 -3.01
C GLU A 123 4.58 -11.59 -4.00
N CYS A 124 4.71 -11.23 -5.28
CA CYS A 124 3.80 -11.75 -6.31
C CYS A 124 4.08 -13.25 -6.50
N ILE A 125 3.03 -14.06 -6.39
CA ILE A 125 3.08 -15.52 -6.56
C ILE A 125 2.39 -15.98 -7.85
N GLY A 126 1.76 -15.08 -8.59
CA GLY A 126 1.20 -15.37 -9.90
C GLY A 126 0.02 -14.49 -10.27
N TYR A 127 -0.68 -14.92 -11.32
CA TYR A 127 -1.95 -14.36 -11.77
C TYR A 127 -2.94 -15.50 -11.88
N ASP A 128 -4.24 -15.20 -11.75
CA ASP A 128 -5.25 -16.17 -12.17
C ASP A 128 -5.25 -16.35 -13.70
N ASP A 129 -5.73 -17.50 -14.15
CA ASP A 129 -5.75 -17.87 -15.56
C ASP A 129 -6.55 -16.86 -16.40
N TYR A 130 -7.58 -16.24 -15.82
CA TYR A 130 -8.40 -15.25 -16.52
C TYR A 130 -7.58 -14.01 -16.87
N PHE A 131 -6.92 -13.42 -15.88
CA PHE A 131 -6.08 -12.24 -16.06
C PHE A 131 -4.83 -12.52 -16.89
N ALA A 132 -4.20 -13.68 -16.73
CA ALA A 132 -3.09 -14.10 -17.57
C ALA A 132 -3.51 -14.15 -19.05
N ASN A 133 -4.67 -14.73 -19.35
CA ASN A 133 -5.22 -14.77 -20.70
C ASN A 133 -5.57 -13.37 -21.24
N ASP A 134 -6.05 -12.47 -20.39
CA ASP A 134 -6.38 -11.09 -20.76
C ASP A 134 -5.13 -10.29 -21.18
N ILE A 135 -4.06 -10.35 -20.39
CA ILE A 135 -2.75 -9.76 -20.73
C ILE A 135 -2.23 -10.31 -22.07
N LEU A 136 -2.35 -11.62 -22.30
CA LEU A 136 -1.90 -12.25 -23.53
C LEU A 136 -2.70 -11.80 -24.76
N LYS A 137 -3.99 -11.47 -24.62
CA LYS A 137 -4.80 -10.92 -25.70
C LYS A 137 -4.37 -9.48 -26.03
N HIS A 138 -4.21 -8.64 -25.01
CA HIS A 138 -3.85 -7.23 -25.19
C HIS A 138 -2.41 -6.99 -25.68
N SER A 139 -1.48 -7.89 -25.36
CA SER A 139 -0.10 -7.80 -25.88
C SER A 139 -0.01 -8.13 -27.38
N LYS A 140 -0.88 -9.02 -27.88
CA LYS A 140 -0.93 -9.38 -29.31
C LYS A 140 -1.53 -8.27 -30.18
N SER A 141 -2.52 -7.54 -29.68
CA SER A 141 -3.16 -6.43 -30.43
C SER A 141 -2.22 -5.24 -30.64
N ASN A 142 -1.36 -4.92 -29.67
CA ASN A 142 -0.44 -3.78 -29.77
C ASN A 142 0.71 -4.00 -30.75
N ASN A 143 1.05 -5.26 -31.06
CA ASN A 143 2.13 -5.57 -32.01
C ASN A 143 1.69 -5.52 -33.48
N GLN A 144 0.38 -5.51 -33.78
CA GLN A 144 -0.12 -5.45 -35.15
C GLN A 144 -0.23 -4.02 -35.70
N THR A 145 -0.35 -3.02 -34.83
CA THR A 145 -0.51 -1.61 -35.24
C THR A 145 0.80 -0.93 -35.64
N GLY A 146 1.95 -1.57 -35.41
CA GLY A 146 3.28 -0.99 -35.65
C GLY A 146 3.94 -1.34 -37.00
N GLN A 147 3.29 -2.11 -37.88
CA GLN A 147 3.91 -2.59 -39.14
C GLN A 147 3.36 -1.97 -40.43
N ASN A 148 2.42 -1.01 -40.40
CA ASN A 148 1.80 -0.44 -41.60
C ASN A 148 2.12 1.06 -41.82
N SER A 149 3.38 1.46 -41.72
CA SER A 149 3.81 2.80 -42.13
C SER A 149 5.22 2.77 -42.71
N ASN A 150 5.36 2.24 -43.92
CA ASN A 150 6.48 2.53 -44.84
C ASN A 150 6.11 2.04 -46.23
N GLY A 151 5.71 2.97 -47.11
CA GLY A 151 5.60 2.68 -48.54
C GLY A 151 4.55 3.49 -49.26
N GLU A 152 4.78 4.79 -49.46
CA GLU A 152 4.36 5.51 -50.66
C GLU A 152 5.07 6.87 -50.74
N GLU A 153 6.35 6.84 -51.12
CA GLU A 153 6.94 7.96 -51.87
C GLU A 153 6.99 7.50 -53.33
N THR A 154 6.25 8.19 -54.18
CA THR A 154 6.37 8.11 -55.64
C THR A 154 6.54 9.52 -56.21
N PRO A 155 7.22 9.63 -57.37
CA PRO A 155 8.16 10.70 -57.70
C PRO A 155 7.56 12.02 -58.16
#